data_AF-A0A443VL92-F1
#
_entry.id   AF-A0A443VL92-F1
#
_cell.length_a   1.000
_cell.length_b   1.000
_cell.length_c   1.000
_cell.angle_alpha   90.00
_cell.angle_beta   90.00
_cell.angle_gamma   90.00
#
_symmetry.space_group_name_H-M   'P 1'
#
loop_
_entity.id
_entity.type
_entity.pdbx_description
1 polymer ?
#
loop_
_entity_poly.entity_id
_entity_poly.type
_entity_poly.pdbx_seq_one_letter_code
_entity_poly.pdbx_strand_id
1 'polypeptide(L)'
;MSINTKLPVFNISNQKLSLSADYESVLWCDVEYPTVNFVSVVVPSLLAYLPPYSAGAIHLLSEMDANGFSIRGYGKHATAWGETIVQRREEHERRIKEVKEHQERMSAMYATPAEIAEERAAKARKAEEAQRKFGRKGAAFGL
;
A
#
# COMPACT_ATOMS: atom_id res chain seq x y z
N MET A 1 -3.91 30.44 18.83
CA MET A 1 -2.72 29.57 18.92
C MET A 1 -2.00 29.61 17.58
N SER A 2 -0.71 29.99 17.54
CA SER A 2 0.09 29.92 16.31
C SER A 2 0.61 28.49 16.13
N ILE A 3 0.28 27.87 14.99
CA ILE A 3 0.75 26.51 14.65
C ILE A 3 2.27 26.57 14.42
N ASN A 4 3.03 25.69 15.09
CA ASN A 4 4.47 25.58 14.90
C ASN A 4 4.77 24.87 13.58
N THR A 5 5.17 25.64 12.55
CA THR A 5 5.44 25.15 11.19
C THR A 5 6.72 24.33 11.07
N LYS A 6 7.55 24.25 12.11
CA LYS A 6 8.79 23.45 12.13
C LYS A 6 8.56 21.99 12.56
N LEU A 7 7.38 21.66 13.08
CA LEU A 7 7.06 20.29 13.44
C LEU A 7 6.64 19.51 12.19
N PRO A 8 7.11 18.26 12.01
CA PRO A 8 6.69 17.42 10.90
C PRO A 8 5.20 17.18 11.00
N VAL A 9 4.47 17.63 9.98
CA VAL A 9 3.06 17.30 9.81
C VAL A 9 3.02 15.99 9.04
N PHE A 10 2.32 14.99 9.58
CA PHE A 10 2.06 13.76 8.84
C PHE A 10 1.32 14.11 7.55
N ASN A 11 2.01 14.03 6.41
CA ASN A 11 1.43 14.28 5.11
C ASN A 11 1.74 13.13 4.16
N ILE A 12 0.69 12.38 3.82
CA ILE A 12 0.76 11.29 2.85
C ILE A 12 0.19 11.68 1.48
N SER A 13 -0.18 12.95 1.26
CA SER A 13 -0.86 13.38 0.03
C SER A 13 -0.07 13.21 -1.26
N ASN A 14 1.22 12.86 -1.18
CA ASN A 14 2.11 12.74 -2.32
C ASN A 14 2.85 11.39 -2.35
N GLN A 15 2.55 10.49 -1.42
CA GLN A 15 3.27 9.23 -1.28
C GLN A 15 2.76 8.23 -2.31
N LYS A 16 3.65 7.54 -3.02
CA LYS A 16 3.24 6.57 -4.05
C LYS A 16 3.12 5.18 -3.44
N LEU A 17 2.09 4.46 -3.86
CA LEU A 17 1.95 3.03 -3.58
C LEU A 17 2.48 2.24 -4.76
N SER A 18 3.26 1.20 -4.48
CA SER A 18 3.68 0.21 -5.47
C SER A 18 3.41 -1.18 -4.95
N LEU A 19 2.76 -1.99 -5.78
CA LEU A 19 2.45 -3.39 -5.51
C LEU A 19 3.52 -4.28 -6.16
N SER A 20 4.05 -5.24 -5.40
CA SER A 20 5.00 -6.20 -5.94
C SER A 20 4.36 -7.08 -7.02
N ALA A 21 5.18 -7.61 -7.93
CA ALA A 21 4.70 -8.43 -9.05
C ALA A 21 4.02 -9.75 -8.61
N ASP A 22 4.39 -10.27 -7.45
CA ASP A 22 3.79 -11.44 -6.81
C ASP A 22 2.56 -11.11 -5.93
N TYR A 23 2.21 -9.83 -5.80
CA TYR A 23 1.12 -9.31 -4.97
C TYR A 23 1.26 -9.54 -3.46
N GLU A 24 2.38 -10.09 -2.98
CA GLU A 24 2.57 -10.43 -1.56
C GLU A 24 3.03 -9.25 -0.70
N SER A 25 3.57 -8.20 -1.34
CA SER A 25 4.12 -7.03 -0.65
C SER A 25 3.75 -5.72 -1.33
N VAL A 26 3.74 -4.65 -0.55
CA VAL A 26 3.60 -3.28 -1.02
C VAL A 26 4.72 -2.41 -0.52
N LEU A 27 5.20 -1.50 -1.34
CA LEU A 27 6.09 -0.43 -0.96
C LEU A 27 5.26 0.84 -0.76
N TRP A 28 5.28 1.37 0.46
CA TRP A 28 4.57 2.60 0.84
C TRP A 28 5.42 3.43 1.79
N CYS A 29 5.63 4.72 1.48
CA CYS A 29 6.50 5.62 2.26
C CYS A 29 7.89 5.03 2.52
N ASP A 30 8.53 4.45 1.48
CA ASP A 30 9.84 3.78 1.55
C ASP A 30 9.92 2.58 2.52
N VAL A 31 8.77 2.05 2.95
CA VAL A 31 8.68 0.86 3.81
C VAL A 31 7.92 -0.24 3.07
N GLU A 32 8.50 -1.44 3.09
CA GLU A 32 7.90 -2.65 2.53
C GLU A 32 6.98 -3.29 3.59
N TYR A 33 5.73 -3.53 3.23
CA TYR A 33 4.74 -4.21 4.07
C TYR A 33 4.23 -5.48 3.37
N PRO A 34 3.96 -6.57 4.10
CA PRO A 34 3.11 -7.63 3.57
C PRO A 34 1.76 -7.06 3.18
N THR A 35 1.24 -7.39 1.99
CA THR A 35 -0.01 -6.84 1.45
C THR A 35 -1.18 -7.00 2.42
N VAL A 36 -1.29 -8.17 3.06
CA VAL A 36 -2.32 -8.45 4.07
C VAL A 36 -2.20 -7.50 5.26
N ASN A 37 -0.99 -7.26 5.77
CA ASN A 37 -0.77 -6.34 6.88
C ASN A 37 -1.12 -4.90 6.48
N PHE A 38 -0.75 -4.49 5.27
CA PHE A 38 -1.04 -3.16 4.76
C PHE A 38 -2.55 -2.91 4.69
N VAL A 39 -3.31 -3.81 4.05
CA VAL A 39 -4.76 -3.69 3.86
C VAL A 39 -5.52 -3.82 5.18
N SER A 40 -5.13 -4.74 6.06
CA SER A 40 -5.91 -5.03 7.27
C SER A 40 -5.54 -4.18 8.49
N VAL A 41 -4.34 -3.60 8.52
CA VAL A 41 -3.84 -2.88 9.70
C VAL A 41 -3.43 -1.46 9.35
N VAL A 42 -2.53 -1.29 8.38
CA VAL A 42 -1.95 0.02 8.07
C VAL A 42 -3.02 0.97 7.53
N VAL A 43 -3.75 0.57 6.48
CA VAL A 43 -4.77 1.43 5.86
C VAL A 43 -5.90 1.79 6.83
N PRO A 44 -6.52 0.85 7.58
CA PRO A 44 -7.53 1.20 8.57
C PRO A 44 -7.01 2.15 9.65
N SER A 45 -5.77 1.96 10.12
CA SER A 45 -5.17 2.84 11.13
C SER A 45 -4.96 4.26 10.60
N LEU A 46 -4.51 4.39 9.34
CA LEU A 46 -4.35 5.67 8.68
C LEU A 46 -5.69 6.38 8.46
N LEU A 47 -6.72 5.65 8.01
CA LEU A 47 -8.05 6.21 7.79
C LEU A 47 -8.77 6.54 9.11
N ALA A 48 -8.46 5.86 10.21
CA ALA A 48 -8.94 6.24 11.53
C ALA A 48 -8.39 7.61 11.97
N TYR A 49 -7.16 7.94 11.56
CA TYR A 49 -6.53 9.23 11.83
C TYR A 49 -6.97 10.33 10.84
N LEU A 50 -7.13 9.99 9.55
CA LEU A 50 -7.39 10.95 8.48
C LEU A 50 -8.89 11.14 8.24
N PRO A 51 -9.45 12.37 8.30
CA PRO A 51 -10.87 12.59 7.99
C PRO A 51 -11.27 12.16 6.57
N PRO A 52 -12.53 11.75 6.31
CA PRO A 52 -12.99 11.22 5.02
C PRO A 52 -12.73 12.08 3.78
N TYR A 53 -12.78 13.41 3.90
CA TYR A 53 -12.51 14.36 2.80
C TYR A 53 -11.12 14.98 2.87
N SER A 54 -10.25 14.47 3.75
CA SER A 54 -8.88 14.98 3.84
C SER A 54 -8.09 14.58 2.61
N ALA A 55 -7.20 15.47 2.15
CA ALA A 55 -6.34 15.19 1.01
C ALA A 55 -5.55 13.88 1.17
N GLY A 56 -5.10 13.56 2.39
CA GLY A 56 -4.39 12.31 2.68
C GLY A 56 -5.26 11.06 2.52
N ALA A 57 -6.52 11.08 2.98
CA ALA A 57 -7.42 9.94 2.84
C ALA A 57 -7.80 9.69 1.37
N ILE A 58 -8.12 10.77 0.64
CA ILE A 58 -8.45 10.70 -0.78
C ILE A 58 -7.25 10.18 -1.57
N HIS A 59 -6.06 10.73 -1.32
CA HIS A 59 -4.83 10.31 -1.99
C HIS A 59 -4.50 8.84 -1.73
N LEU A 60 -4.55 8.40 -0.47
CA LEU A 60 -4.30 6.99 -0.12
C LEU A 60 -5.25 6.05 -0.88
N LEU A 61 -6.55 6.34 -0.88
CA LEU A 61 -7.54 5.50 -1.58
C LEU A 61 -7.38 5.55 -3.10
N SER A 62 -6.98 6.69 -3.67
CA SER A 62 -6.64 6.80 -5.09
C SER A 62 -5.41 5.96 -5.46
N GLU A 63 -4.34 5.99 -4.65
CA GLU A 63 -3.16 5.16 -4.88
C GLU A 63 -3.48 3.66 -4.76
N MET A 64 -4.36 3.29 -3.82
CA MET A 64 -4.85 1.92 -3.68
C MET A 64 -5.63 1.48 -4.92
N ASP A 65 -6.63 2.25 -5.35
CA ASP A 65 -7.43 1.94 -6.54
C ASP A 65 -6.56 1.87 -7.80
N ALA A 66 -5.60 2.80 -7.96
CA ALA A 66 -4.67 2.81 -9.08
C ALA A 66 -3.77 1.56 -9.14
N ASN A 67 -3.47 0.95 -7.99
CA ASN A 67 -2.73 -0.31 -7.90
C ASN A 67 -3.64 -1.55 -7.90
N GLY A 68 -4.95 -1.39 -8.16
CA GLY A 68 -5.91 -2.48 -8.29
C GLY A 68 -6.46 -3.02 -6.97
N PHE A 69 -6.22 -2.32 -5.85
CA PHE A 69 -6.83 -2.70 -4.58
C PHE A 69 -8.32 -2.38 -4.55
N SER A 70 -9.10 -3.26 -3.93
CA SER A 70 -10.48 -2.93 -3.60
C SER A 70 -10.51 -1.88 -2.50
N ILE A 71 -11.11 -0.73 -2.80
CA ILE A 71 -11.46 0.30 -1.82
C ILE A 71 -12.78 -0.01 -1.09
N ARG A 72 -13.54 -1.01 -1.58
CA ARG A 72 -14.78 -1.47 -0.93
C ARG A 72 -14.42 -2.07 0.42
N GLY A 73 -14.94 -1.47 1.49
CA GLY A 73 -14.63 -1.87 2.87
C GLY A 73 -14.24 -0.71 3.78
N TYR A 74 -13.83 0.43 3.22
CA TYR A 74 -13.41 1.61 4.01
C TYR A 74 -14.55 2.58 4.38
N GLY A 75 -15.81 2.11 4.32
CA GLY A 75 -17.00 2.82 4.80
C GLY A 75 -17.10 4.27 4.30
N LYS A 76 -17.23 5.21 5.25
CA LYS A 76 -17.35 6.65 4.98
C LYS A 76 -16.20 7.23 4.14
N HIS A 77 -14.99 6.66 4.21
CA HIS A 77 -13.85 7.11 3.41
C HIS A 77 -14.01 6.68 1.95
N ALA A 78 -14.52 5.48 1.69
CA ALA A 78 -14.80 5.02 0.34
C ALA A 78 -15.91 5.84 -0.33
N THR A 79 -16.95 6.23 0.43
CA THR A 79 -18.00 7.14 -0.06
C THR A 79 -17.42 8.52 -0.42
N ALA A 80 -16.67 9.13 0.50
CA ALA A 80 -16.05 10.44 0.29
C ALA A 80 -15.07 10.44 -0.90
N TRP A 81 -14.30 9.35 -1.05
CA TRP A 81 -13.45 9.13 -2.21
C TRP A 81 -14.25 9.07 -3.50
N GLY A 82 -15.33 8.28 -3.54
CA GLY A 82 -16.18 8.15 -4.71
C GLY A 82 -16.79 9.48 -5.17
N GLU A 83 -17.21 10.32 -4.24
CA GLU A 83 -17.72 11.66 -4.55
C GLU A 83 -16.62 12.59 -5.08
N THR A 84 -15.42 12.50 -4.51
CA THR A 84 -14.27 13.36 -4.88
C THR A 84 -13.68 12.96 -6.24
N ILE A 85 -13.60 11.66 -6.53
CA ILE A 85 -12.95 11.15 -7.74
C ILE A 85 -13.75 11.46 -9.01
N VAL A 86 -15.07 11.59 -8.90
CA VAL A 86 -15.93 12.06 -10.00
C VAL A 86 -15.49 13.44 -10.49
N GLN A 87 -15.05 14.31 -9.58
CA GLN A 87 -14.57 15.66 -9.90
C GLN A 87 -13.11 15.69 -10.38
N ARG A 88 -12.33 14.65 -10.09
CA ARG A 88 -10.88 14.56 -10.37
C ARG A 88 -10.53 13.38 -11.28
N ARG A 89 -11.48 12.98 -12.12
CA ARG A 89 -11.42 11.74 -12.88
C ARG A 89 -10.21 11.66 -13.79
N GLU A 90 -9.88 12.74 -14.49
CA GLU A 90 -8.76 12.79 -15.43
C GLU A 90 -7.40 12.56 -14.74
N GLU A 91 -7.19 13.16 -13.57
CA GLU A 91 -5.96 12.98 -12.78
C GLU A 91 -5.83 11.53 -12.32
N HIS A 92 -6.95 10.94 -11.89
CA HIS A 92 -7.00 9.55 -11.43
C HIS A 92 -6.76 8.55 -12.56
N GLU A 93 -7.39 8.75 -13.72
CA GLU A 93 -7.20 7.90 -14.90
C GLU A 93 -5.75 7.97 -15.41
N ARG A 94 -5.13 9.16 -15.38
CA ARG A 94 -3.68 9.29 -15.65
C ARG A 94 -2.85 8.45 -14.69
N ARG A 95 -3.17 8.48 -13.39
CA ARG A 95 -2.44 7.71 -12.39
C ARG A 95 -2.57 6.21 -12.61
N ILE A 96 -3.78 5.73 -12.91
CA ILE A 96 -4.02 4.32 -13.28
C ILE A 96 -3.14 3.93 -14.48
N LYS A 97 -3.09 4.77 -15.52
CA LYS A 97 -2.26 4.51 -16.70
C LYS A 97 -0.76 4.42 -16.36
N GLU A 98 -0.25 5.34 -15.55
CA GLU A 98 1.15 5.32 -15.10
C GLU A 98 1.50 4.04 -14.32
N VAL A 99 0.61 3.60 -13.42
CA VAL A 99 0.80 2.37 -12.64
C VAL A 99 0.79 1.16 -13.57
N LYS A 100 -0.14 1.11 -14.52
CA LYS A 100 -0.21 0.02 -15.51
C LYS A 100 1.04 -0.06 -16.37
N GLU A 101 1.51 1.06 -16.91
CA GLU A 101 2.77 1.12 -17.69
C GLU A 101 3.98 0.71 -16.86
N HIS A 102 3.99 1.05 -15.57
CA HIS A 102 5.04 0.59 -14.66
C HIS A 102 4.99 -0.92 -14.43
N GLN A 103 3.82 -1.49 -14.15
CA GLN A 103 3.64 -2.93 -13.99
C GLN A 103 4.01 -3.71 -15.26
N GLU A 104 3.60 -3.20 -16.43
CA GLU A 104 3.96 -3.79 -17.73
C GLU A 104 5.48 -3.79 -17.94
N ARG A 105 6.18 -2.68 -17.66
CA ARG A 105 7.65 -2.63 -17.72
C ARG A 105 8.33 -3.61 -16.76
N MET A 106 7.83 -3.70 -15.53
CA MET A 106 8.38 -4.63 -14.53
C MET A 106 8.17 -6.09 -14.99
N SER A 107 6.97 -6.43 -15.47
CA SER A 107 6.69 -7.76 -16.00
C SER A 107 7.58 -8.14 -17.19
N ALA A 108 7.88 -7.18 -18.06
CA ALA A 108 8.78 -7.38 -19.21
C ALA A 108 10.24 -7.55 -18.78
N MET A 109 10.66 -6.89 -17.69
CA MET A 109 12.01 -6.98 -17.15
C MET A 109 12.27 -8.32 -16.45
N TYR A 110 11.30 -8.85 -15.71
CA TYR A 110 11.40 -10.15 -15.01
C TYR A 110 11.11 -11.38 -15.89
N ALA A 111 11.15 -11.26 -17.21
CA ALA A 111 10.97 -12.41 -18.11
C ALA A 111 12.12 -13.44 -18.04
N THR A 112 13.18 -13.20 -17.26
CA THR A 112 14.32 -14.11 -17.04
C THR A 112 14.10 -15.01 -15.81
N PRO A 113 13.99 -16.34 -15.99
CA PRO A 113 13.71 -17.28 -14.89
C PRO A 113 14.77 -17.33 -13.76
N ALA A 114 16.00 -16.91 -14.04
CA ALA A 114 17.13 -17.02 -13.11
C ALA A 114 17.04 -16.04 -11.93
N GLU A 115 16.62 -14.80 -12.18
CA GLU A 115 16.55 -13.75 -11.15
C GLU A 115 15.35 -13.95 -10.21
N ILE A 116 14.25 -14.51 -10.73
CA ILE A 116 13.07 -14.92 -9.94
C ILE A 116 13.41 -16.00 -8.91
N ALA A 117 14.31 -16.93 -9.26
CA ALA A 117 14.73 -18.00 -8.34
C ALA A 117 15.56 -17.45 -7.17
N GLU A 118 16.42 -16.47 -7.42
CA GLU A 118 17.25 -15.84 -6.40
C GLU A 118 16.43 -14.96 -5.45
N GLU A 119 15.46 -14.21 -5.98
CA GLU A 119 14.56 -13.39 -5.17
C GLU A 119 13.63 -14.25 -4.31
N ARG A 120 13.08 -15.35 -4.85
CA ARG A 120 12.34 -16.34 -4.06
C ARG A 120 13.20 -16.96 -2.97
N ALA A 121 14.47 -17.26 -3.24
CA ALA A 121 15.38 -17.79 -2.22
C ALA A 121 15.70 -16.75 -1.13
N ALA A 122 15.81 -15.47 -1.46
CA ALA A 122 15.97 -14.39 -0.47
C ALA A 122 14.70 -14.21 0.39
N LYS A 123 13.51 -14.31 -0.22
CA LYS A 123 12.22 -14.23 0.48
C LYS A 123 11.97 -15.43 1.39
N ALA A 124 12.27 -16.65 0.93
CA ALA A 124 12.21 -17.85 1.76
C ALA A 124 13.09 -17.72 3.02
N ARG A 125 14.30 -17.18 2.88
CA ARG A 125 15.19 -16.89 4.02
C ARG A 125 14.58 -15.88 5.01
N LYS A 126 13.97 -14.79 4.51
CA LYS A 126 13.27 -13.83 5.38
C LYS A 126 12.06 -14.47 6.10
N ALA A 127 11.30 -15.32 5.42
CA ALA A 127 10.16 -16.02 6.00
C ALA A 127 10.59 -17.05 7.06
N GLU A 128 11.64 -17.82 6.81
CA GLU A 128 12.23 -18.74 7.81
C GLU A 128 12.76 -17.99 9.04
N GLU A 129 13.41 -16.84 8.83
CA GLU A 129 13.84 -16.00 9.94
C GLU A 129 12.67 -15.44 10.76
N ALA A 130 11.60 -15.01 10.09
CA ALA A 130 10.38 -14.57 10.76
C ALA A 130 9.74 -15.73 11.55
N GLN A 131 9.65 -16.92 10.97
CA GLN A 131 9.14 -18.11 11.63
C GLN A 131 10.00 -18.50 12.85
N ARG A 132 11.33 -18.42 12.74
CA ARG A 132 12.25 -18.67 13.87
C ARG A 132 12.06 -17.65 14.99
N LYS A 133 11.90 -16.37 14.64
CA LYS A 133 11.79 -15.25 15.61
C LYS A 133 10.39 -15.17 16.25
N PHE A 134 9.33 -15.53 15.54
CA PHE A 134 7.94 -15.28 15.95
C PHE A 134 7.05 -16.52 16.02
N GLY A 135 7.42 -17.65 15.40
CA GLY A 135 6.62 -18.88 15.36
C GLY A 135 6.41 -19.55 16.72
N ARG A 136 7.29 -19.29 17.71
CA ARG A 136 7.09 -19.75 19.10
C ARG A 136 6.06 -18.94 19.90
N LYS A 137 5.64 -17.76 19.42
CA LYS A 137 4.72 -16.90 20.16
C LYS A 137 3.25 -17.35 20.06
N GLY A 138 2.85 -18.10 19.03
CA GLY A 138 1.50 -18.69 18.92
C GLY A 138 1.23 -19.78 19.96
N ALA A 139 2.24 -20.60 20.27
CA ALA A 139 2.15 -21.65 21.30
C ALA A 139 1.91 -21.10 22.72
N ALA A 140 2.24 -19.83 22.98
CA ALA A 140 1.97 -19.16 24.26
C ALA A 140 0.53 -18.64 24.38
N PHE A 141 -0.24 -18.61 23.29
CA PHE A 141 -1.63 -18.17 23.24
C PHE A 141 -2.63 -19.29 22.93
N GLY A 142 -2.19 -20.56 22.89
CA GLY A 142 -3.07 -21.72 22.75
C GLY A 142 -3.75 -21.86 21.37
N LEU A 143 -3.09 -21.40 20.30
CA LEU A 143 -3.47 -21.65 18.91
C LEU A 143 -2.55 -22.70 18.27
#